data_AF-A0A968TUS6-F1
#
_entry.id   AF-A0A968TUS6-F1
#
_cell.length_a   1.000
_cell.length_b   1.000
_cell.length_c   1.000
_cell.angle_alpha   90.00
_cell.angle_beta   90.00
_cell.angle_gamma   90.00
#
_symmetry.space_group_name_H-M   'P 1'
#
loop_
_entity.id
_entity.type
_entity.pdbx_description
1 polymer ?
#
loop_
_entity_poly.entity_id
_entity_poly.type
_entity_poly.pdbx_seq_one_letter_code
_entity_poly.pdbx_strand_id
1 'polypeptide(L)'
;MAVWEEFKKFALKGNVVDLAVGVIIGAAFGKVVSSLVDNILSPPLGWIVGGVDFARLKLVLQAAQDGREEVAIGYGMFLQNMINFLIVAWALFIVIKLMNRLQFESRKAPPGPPPPTPEDIVLLREIRDSLKNRC
;
A
#
# COMPACT_ATOMS: atom_id res chain seq x y z
N MET A 1 38.20 -13.96 0.70
CA MET A 1 37.86 -13.47 -0.66
C MET A 1 36.49 -12.82 -0.57
N ALA A 2 36.48 -11.53 -0.92
CA ALA A 2 35.38 -10.60 -1.14
C ALA A 2 34.01 -10.85 -0.47
N VAL A 3 33.74 -10.10 0.61
CA VAL A 3 32.41 -9.85 1.20
C VAL A 3 31.35 -9.50 0.15
N TRP A 4 31.77 -8.91 -0.97
CA TRP A 4 30.93 -8.61 -2.13
C TRP A 4 30.30 -9.86 -2.79
N GLU A 5 31.03 -10.97 -2.90
CA GLU A 5 30.52 -12.21 -3.48
C GLU A 5 29.51 -12.91 -2.54
N GLU A 6 29.73 -12.83 -1.22
CA GLU A 6 28.79 -13.32 -0.22
C GLU A 6 27.53 -12.45 -0.15
N PHE A 7 27.67 -11.13 -0.24
CA PHE A 7 26.55 -10.20 -0.32
C PHE A 7 25.73 -10.42 -1.58
N LYS A 8 26.36 -10.62 -2.75
CA LYS A 8 25.67 -10.95 -4.00
C LYS A 8 24.92 -12.27 -3.89
N LYS A 9 25.52 -13.32 -3.31
CA LYS A 9 24.83 -14.61 -3.06
C LYS A 9 23.67 -14.49 -2.07
N PHE A 10 23.79 -13.64 -1.05
CA PHE A 10 22.71 -13.37 -0.10
C PHE A 10 21.56 -12.58 -0.76
N ALA A 11 21.89 -11.53 -1.51
CA ALA A 11 20.92 -10.69 -2.21
C ALA A 11 20.19 -11.45 -3.32
N LEU A 12 20.85 -12.42 -3.98
CA LEU A 12 20.24 -13.25 -5.03
C LEU A 12 19.34 -14.39 -4.50
N LYS A 13 19.17 -14.55 -3.19
CA LYS A 13 18.05 -15.37 -2.67
C LYS A 13 16.75 -14.67 -3.08
N GLY A 14 16.10 -15.18 -4.13
CA GLY A 14 14.97 -14.51 -4.82
C GLY A 14 13.90 -13.91 -3.91
N ASN A 15 13.60 -14.54 -2.77
CA ASN A 15 12.64 -14.04 -1.80
C ASN A 15 13.01 -12.66 -1.19
N VAL A 16 14.29 -12.29 -1.13
CA VAL A 16 14.74 -11.00 -0.56
C VAL A 16 14.60 -9.87 -1.57
N VAL A 17 14.89 -10.12 -2.86
CA VAL A 17 14.75 -9.11 -3.92
C VAL A 17 13.29 -8.76 -4.13
N ASP A 18 12.41 -9.75 -4.22
CA ASP A 18 10.97 -9.53 -4.42
C ASP A 18 10.35 -8.80 -3.22
N LEU A 19 10.78 -9.14 -2.01
CA LEU A 19 10.40 -8.41 -0.79
C LEU A 19 10.87 -6.96 -0.84
N ALA A 20 12.14 -6.71 -1.18
CA ALA A 20 12.71 -5.36 -1.25
C ALA A 20 11.99 -4.50 -2.30
N VAL A 21 11.72 -5.05 -3.48
CA VAL A 21 10.96 -4.38 -4.53
C VAL A 21 9.54 -4.08 -4.06
N GLY A 22 8.86 -5.04 -3.40
CA GLY A 22 7.52 -4.84 -2.84
C GLY A 22 7.46 -3.71 -1.80
N VAL A 23 8.45 -3.62 -0.91
CA VAL A 23 8.54 -2.57 0.12
C VAL A 23 8.79 -1.20 -0.51
N ILE A 24 9.73 -1.10 -1.47
CA ILE A 24 10.06 0.17 -2.14
C ILE A 24 8.87 0.68 -2.94
N ILE A 25 8.23 -0.20 -3.73
CA ILE A 25 7.04 0.15 -4.52
C ILE A 25 5.89 0.52 -3.59
N GLY A 26 5.67 -0.23 -2.50
CA GLY A 26 4.63 0.08 -1.53
C GLY A 26 4.81 1.47 -0.89
N ALA A 27 6.04 1.81 -0.49
CA ALA A 27 6.36 3.12 0.08
C ALA A 27 6.21 4.25 -0.94
N ALA A 28 6.66 4.05 -2.17
CA ALA A 28 6.51 5.04 -3.25
C ALA A 28 5.04 5.25 -3.63
N PHE A 29 4.27 4.17 -3.75
CA PHE A 29 2.85 4.20 -4.09
C PHE A 29 2.04 4.92 -3.00
N GLY A 30 2.34 4.67 -1.73
CA GLY A 30 1.74 5.41 -0.61
C GLY A 30 1.89 6.92 -0.75
N LYS A 31 3.08 7.42 -1.12
CA LYS A 31 3.33 8.84 -1.36
C LYS A 31 2.51 9.40 -2.53
N VAL A 32 2.36 8.64 -3.62
CA VAL A 32 1.54 9.07 -4.77
C VAL A 32 0.08 9.21 -4.35
N VAL A 33 -0.45 8.25 -3.59
CA VAL A 33 -1.83 8.32 -3.08
C VAL A 33 -2.00 9.49 -2.11
N SER A 34 -1.08 9.67 -1.16
CA SER A 34 -1.12 10.82 -0.24
C SER A 34 -1.08 12.14 -1.01
N SER A 35 -0.20 12.28 -2.01
CA SER A 35 -0.13 13.48 -2.85
C SER A 35 -1.41 13.74 -3.65
N LEU A 36 -2.05 12.69 -4.16
CA LEU A 36 -3.35 12.82 -4.84
C LEU A 36 -4.43 13.32 -3.87
N VAL A 37 -4.43 12.81 -2.64
CA VAL A 37 -5.39 13.25 -1.63
C VAL A 37 -5.11 14.67 -1.19
N ASP A 38 -3.90 14.96 -0.74
CA ASP A 38 -3.52 16.25 -0.17
C ASP A 38 -3.60 17.37 -1.20
N ASN A 39 -3.21 17.14 -2.45
CA ASN A 39 -3.12 18.21 -3.46
C ASN A 39 -4.35 18.31 -4.37
N ILE A 40 -5.11 17.23 -4.57
CA ILE A 40 -6.22 17.22 -5.56
C ILE A 40 -7.58 17.05 -4.86
N LEU A 41 -7.70 16.19 -3.85
CA LEU A 41 -8.99 15.96 -3.16
C LEU A 41 -9.21 16.95 -2.01
N SER A 42 -8.15 17.32 -1.28
CA SER A 42 -8.29 18.18 -0.10
C SER A 42 -8.75 19.61 -0.42
N PRO A 43 -8.29 20.31 -1.49
CA PRO A 43 -8.71 21.69 -1.75
C PRO A 43 -10.20 21.83 -2.10
N PRO A 44 -10.78 20.98 -2.99
CA PRO A 44 -12.23 20.99 -3.25
C PRO A 44 -13.07 20.63 -2.01
N LEU A 45 -12.61 19.65 -1.20
CA LEU A 45 -13.30 19.27 0.03
C LEU A 45 -13.28 20.40 1.06
N GLY A 46 -12.13 21.06 1.25
CA GLY A 46 -12.00 22.23 2.10
C GLY A 46 -12.87 23.40 1.64
N TRP A 47 -13.03 23.58 0.33
CA TRP A 47 -13.91 24.59 -0.24
C TRP A 47 -15.40 24.29 0.01
N ILE A 48 -15.84 23.04 -0.20
CA ILE A 48 -17.24 22.62 0.00
C ILE A 48 -17.65 22.66 1.49
N VAL A 49 -16.73 22.30 2.39
CA VAL A 49 -16.96 22.28 3.85
C VAL A 49 -16.90 23.70 4.45
N GLY A 50 -16.68 24.74 3.64
CA GLY A 50 -16.78 26.14 4.04
C GLY A 50 -15.48 26.76 4.55
N GLY A 51 -14.32 26.26 4.10
CA GLY A 51 -13.01 26.78 4.52
C GLY A 51 -12.69 26.51 5.99
N VAL A 52 -13.38 25.54 6.61
CA VAL A 52 -13.10 25.11 7.99
C VAL A 52 -11.79 24.34 7.98
N ASP A 53 -10.72 25.07 8.23
CA ASP A 53 -9.40 24.52 8.53
C ASP A 53 -9.53 23.86 9.91
N PHE A 54 -9.92 22.58 9.94
CA PHE A 54 -10.12 21.87 11.21
C PHE A 54 -8.86 21.91 12.05
N ALA A 55 -7.67 22.03 11.45
CA ALA A 55 -6.40 22.27 12.14
C ALA A 55 -6.39 23.51 13.06
N ARG A 56 -7.26 24.50 12.82
CA ARG A 56 -7.40 25.72 13.63
C ARG A 56 -8.34 25.58 14.82
N LEU A 57 -9.08 24.46 14.93
CA LEU A 57 -9.89 24.15 16.09
C LEU A 57 -8.96 23.72 17.23
N LYS A 58 -8.58 24.70 18.05
CA LYS A 58 -7.76 24.51 19.24
C LYS A 58 -8.57 24.91 20.47
N LEU A 59 -8.60 24.05 21.47
CA LEU A 59 -9.12 24.41 22.79
C LEU A 59 -7.96 25.08 23.52
N VAL A 60 -8.01 26.41 23.63
CA VAL A 60 -6.97 27.18 24.31
C VAL A 60 -7.19 27.02 25.82
N LEU A 61 -6.31 26.25 26.48
CA LEU A 61 -6.38 26.06 27.94
C LEU A 61 -5.71 27.22 28.69
N GLN A 62 -4.71 27.86 28.08
CA GLN A 62 -4.12 29.13 28.54
C GLN A 62 -3.81 30.04 27.35
N ALA A 63 -4.30 31.28 27.42
CA ALA A 63 -3.94 32.32 26.45
C ALA A 63 -2.49 32.76 26.69
N ALA A 64 -1.76 33.02 25.61
CA ALA A 64 -0.39 33.53 25.69
C ALA A 64 -0.37 34.89 26.42
N GLN A 65 0.27 34.93 27.58
CA GLN A 65 0.67 36.15 28.27
C GLN A 65 2.14 36.04 28.70
N ASP A 66 2.86 37.16 28.61
CA ASP A 66 4.25 37.31 29.06
C ASP A 66 5.26 36.31 28.47
N GLY A 67 5.36 36.25 27.14
CA GLY A 67 6.44 35.55 26.45
C GLY A 67 6.41 34.02 26.52
N ARG A 68 5.30 33.43 26.99
CA ARG A 68 5.09 31.97 26.99
C ARG A 68 4.19 31.56 25.83
N GLU A 69 4.56 30.48 25.16
CA GLU A 69 3.76 29.87 24.08
C GLU A 69 2.38 29.44 24.60
N GLU A 70 1.36 29.57 23.74
CA GLU A 70 0.01 29.14 24.06
C GLU A 70 -0.04 27.62 24.31
N VAL A 71 -0.61 27.21 25.46
CA VAL A 71 -0.89 25.80 25.72
C VAL A 71 -2.32 25.52 25.27
N ALA A 72 -2.46 25.01 24.06
CA ALA A 72 -3.73 24.65 23.47
C ALA A 72 -3.76 23.16 23.09
N ILE A 73 -4.87 22.47 23.37
CA ILE A 73 -5.11 21.13 22.86
C ILE A 73 -5.65 21.30 21.43
N GLY A 74 -4.79 21.04 20.44
CA GLY A 74 -5.12 21.06 19.02
C GLY A 74 -5.90 19.81 18.60
N TYR A 75 -7.10 19.60 19.14
CA TYR A 75 -7.98 18.47 18.72
C TYR A 75 -8.36 18.55 17.23
N GLY A 76 -8.33 19.77 16.69
CA GLY A 76 -8.50 20.06 15.28
C GLY A 76 -7.54 19.34 14.35
N MET A 77 -6.24 19.28 14.70
CA MET A 77 -5.23 18.59 13.90
C MET A 77 -5.42 17.06 13.94
N PHE A 78 -5.85 16.53 15.07
CA PHE A 78 -6.18 15.11 15.18
C PHE A 78 -7.38 14.74 14.30
N LEU A 79 -8.45 15.55 14.33
CA LEU A 79 -9.64 15.34 13.50
C LEU A 79 -9.31 15.48 12.00
N GLN A 80 -8.49 16.48 11.64
CA GLN A 80 -7.95 16.66 10.28
C GLN A 80 -7.22 15.41 9.79
N ASN A 81 -6.32 14.86 10.62
CA ASN A 81 -5.56 13.66 10.28
C ASN A 81 -6.46 12.43 10.12
N MET A 82 -7.49 12.31 10.96
CA MET A 82 -8.45 11.21 10.88
C MET A 82 -9.30 11.28 9.60
N ILE A 83 -9.74 12.49 9.20
CA ILE A 83 -10.44 12.72 7.93
C ILE A 83 -9.51 12.39 6.75
N ASN A 84 -8.26 12.86 6.77
CA ASN A 84 -7.30 12.58 5.70
C ASN A 84 -7.04 11.07 5.56
N PHE A 85 -6.85 10.37 6.67
CA PHE A 85 -6.71 8.91 6.67
C PHE A 85 -7.91 8.21 6.01
N LEU A 86 -9.13 8.66 6.32
CA LEU A 86 -10.36 8.09 5.75
C LEU A 86 -10.43 8.34 4.23
N ILE A 87 -10.05 9.53 3.76
CA ILE A 87 -10.00 9.87 2.32
C ILE A 87 -8.94 9.03 1.61
N VAL A 88 -7.74 8.91 2.17
CA VAL A 88 -6.66 8.06 1.63
C VAL A 88 -7.09 6.60 1.53
N ALA A 89 -7.69 6.06 2.59
CA ALA A 89 -8.22 4.69 2.59
C ALA A 89 -9.28 4.50 1.49
N TRP A 90 -10.18 5.47 1.31
CA TRP A 90 -11.22 5.43 0.29
C TRP A 90 -10.64 5.55 -1.14
N ALA A 91 -9.64 6.41 -1.34
CA ALA A 91 -8.93 6.53 -2.61
C ALA A 91 -8.19 5.23 -2.98
N LEU A 92 -7.46 4.63 -2.02
CA LEU A 92 -6.82 3.31 -2.19
C LEU A 92 -7.83 2.23 -2.57
N PHE A 93 -8.98 2.21 -1.91
CA PHE A 93 -10.06 1.27 -2.22
C PHE A 93 -10.55 1.42 -3.67
N ILE A 94 -10.73 2.65 -4.16
CA ILE A 94 -11.14 2.90 -5.55
C ILE A 94 -10.07 2.40 -6.53
N VAL A 95 -8.79 2.69 -6.28
CA VAL A 95 -7.69 2.26 -7.15
C VAL A 95 -7.62 0.74 -7.21
N ILE A 96 -7.66 0.06 -6.05
CA ILE A 96 -7.66 -1.41 -5.99
C ILE A 96 -8.89 -1.99 -6.71
N LYS A 97 -10.07 -1.40 -6.50
CA LYS A 97 -11.31 -1.83 -7.18
C LYS A 97 -11.20 -1.66 -8.70
N LEU A 98 -10.59 -0.57 -9.17
CA LEU A 98 -10.36 -0.32 -10.60
C LEU A 98 -9.37 -1.33 -11.18
N MET A 99 -8.25 -1.59 -10.49
CA MET A 99 -7.28 -2.60 -10.90
C MET A 99 -7.88 -4.00 -10.94
N ASN A 100 -8.65 -4.38 -9.91
CA ASN A 100 -9.35 -5.67 -9.86
C ASN A 100 -10.36 -5.80 -11.01
N ARG A 101 -11.06 -4.72 -11.37
CA ARG A 101 -11.97 -4.70 -12.53
C ARG A 101 -11.24 -4.90 -13.85
N LEU A 102 -10.07 -4.26 -14.04
CA LEU A 102 -9.24 -4.41 -15.25
C LEU A 102 -8.63 -5.82 -15.36
N GLN A 103 -8.18 -6.39 -14.25
CA GLN A 103 -7.69 -7.78 -14.22
C GLN A 103 -8.81 -8.79 -14.43
N PHE A 104 -10.03 -8.49 -13.97
CA PHE A 104 -11.21 -9.33 -14.22
C PHE A 104 -11.60 -9.35 -15.71
N GLU A 105 -11.54 -8.20 -16.41
CA GLU A 105 -11.74 -8.16 -17.87
C GLU A 105 -10.60 -8.87 -18.63
N SER A 106 -9.37 -8.83 -18.12
CA SER A 106 -8.24 -9.61 -18.70
C SER A 106 -8.40 -11.13 -18.52
N ARG A 107 -9.19 -11.59 -17.54
CA ARG A 107 -9.54 -13.01 -17.33
C ARG A 107 -10.72 -13.50 -18.19
N LYS A 108 -11.41 -12.61 -18.93
CA LYS A 108 -12.40 -12.99 -19.95
C LYS A 108 -11.78 -13.31 -21.30
N ALA A 109 -10.49 -13.04 -21.50
CA ALA A 109 -9.75 -13.70 -22.56
C ALA A 109 -9.79 -15.21 -22.27
N PRO A 110 -10.09 -16.08 -23.27
CA PRO A 110 -10.04 -17.52 -23.06
C PRO A 110 -8.72 -17.86 -22.37
N PRO A 111 -8.73 -18.69 -21.31
CA PRO A 111 -7.52 -18.99 -20.57
C PRO A 111 -6.44 -19.35 -21.58
N GLY A 112 -5.36 -18.57 -21.61
CA GLY A 112 -4.17 -18.96 -22.35
C GLY A 112 -3.82 -20.39 -21.95
N PRO A 113 -3.22 -21.18 -22.86
CA PRO A 113 -2.86 -22.55 -22.56
C PRO A 113 -2.22 -22.62 -21.18
N PRO A 114 -2.69 -23.54 -20.30
CA PRO A 114 -2.25 -23.56 -18.92
C PRO A 114 -0.73 -23.51 -18.89
N PRO A 115 -0.13 -22.72 -17.96
CA PRO A 115 1.32 -22.69 -17.82
C PRO A 115 1.81 -24.14 -17.75
N PRO A 116 2.90 -24.48 -18.47
CA PRO A 116 3.40 -25.85 -18.47
C PRO A 116 3.50 -26.29 -17.01
N THR A 117 2.83 -27.40 -16.70
CA THR A 117 2.85 -27.93 -15.34
C THR A 117 4.30 -28.01 -14.89
N PRO A 118 4.66 -27.39 -13.76
CA PRO A 118 6.02 -27.48 -13.23
C PRO A 118 6.48 -28.93 -13.27
N GLU A 119 7.70 -29.17 -13.73
CA GLU A 119 8.24 -30.53 -13.87
C GLU A 119 8.10 -31.32 -12.56
N ASP A 120 8.26 -30.66 -11.42
CA ASP A 120 8.03 -31.23 -10.10
C ASP A 120 6.63 -31.83 -9.92
N ILE A 121 5.58 -31.19 -10.43
CA ILE A 121 4.20 -31.68 -10.34
C ILE A 121 3.99 -32.88 -11.29
N VAL A 122 4.67 -32.89 -12.44
CA VAL A 122 4.67 -34.01 -13.38
C VAL A 122 5.37 -35.22 -12.76
N LEU A 123 6.57 -35.01 -12.21
CA LEU A 123 7.34 -36.04 -11.51
C LEU A 123 6.59 -36.59 -10.30
N LEU A 124 5.94 -35.74 -9.50
CA LEU A 124 5.12 -36.18 -8.37
C LEU A 124 3.89 -37.00 -8.81
N ARG A 125 3.29 -36.70 -9.98
CA ARG A 125 2.23 -37.53 -10.56
C ARG A 125 2.77 -38.89 -11.00
N GLU A 126 3.92 -38.92 -11.67
CA GLU A 126 4.56 -40.16 -12.10
C GLU A 126 4.96 -41.05 -10.91
N ILE A 127 5.48 -40.44 -9.84
CA ILE A 127 5.80 -41.14 -8.58
C ILE A 127 4.53 -41.71 -7.94
N ARG A 128 3.45 -40.92 -7.85
CA ARG A 128 2.16 -41.37 -7.30
C ARG A 128 1.61 -42.56 -8.11
N ASP A 129 1.63 -42.46 -9.43
CA ASP A 129 1.08 -43.49 -10.32
C ASP A 129 1.96 -44.75 -10.28
N SER A 130 3.28 -44.61 -10.16
CA SER A 130 4.23 -45.71 -9.95
C SER A 130 4.04 -46.42 -8.60
N LEU A 131 3.72 -45.66 -7.53
CA LEU A 131 3.43 -46.22 -6.22
C LEU A 131 2.06 -46.93 -6.18
N LYS A 132 1.05 -46.35 -6.85
CA LYS A 132 -0.29 -46.95 -6.96
C LYS A 132 -0.27 -48.27 -7.72
N ASN A 133 0.64 -48.44 -8.69
CA ASN A 133 0.82 -49.69 -9.41
C ASN A 133 1.61 -50.76 -8.63
N ARG A 134 2.17 -50.42 -7.46
CA ARG A 134 2.94 -51.34 -6.60
C ARG A 134 2.19 -51.78 -5.32
N CYS A 135 0.97 -51.30 -5.11
CA CYS A 135 0.04 -51.74 -4.07
C CYS A 135 -1.16 -52.43 -4.71
#